data_AF-A0A327VJ26-F1
#
_entry.id   AF-A0A327VJ26-F1
#
_cell.length_a   1.000
_cell.length_b   1.000
_cell.length_c   1.000
_cell.angle_alpha   90.00
_cell.angle_beta   90.00
_cell.angle_gamma   90.00
#
_symmetry.space_group_name_H-M   'P 1'
#
loop_
_entity.id
_entity.type
_entity.pdbx_description
1 polymer ?
#
loop_
_entity_poly.entity_id
_entity_poly.type
_entity_poly.pdbx_seq_one_letter_code
_entity_poly.pdbx_strand_id
1 'polypeptide(L)'
;MAAERRWTKNRRLPLITAGVLVSLVVASGSVTTEPADASPRPDPTPTTGSGPVPWWPDGAADPSPAAADPVAASDPPAPEPSVSGSQDPVPSATPSGTPSGTPTESPSPSGSPTQEPGANAPKYPAFGAYLDYGPRGVTRMAQLSQWLGGADLRVGHTYLPGDRWSNIEGADSFLDSWAEWRKERDDRLFVLNVPMLERNEEGVPDAEVRKLLQQGAQGDFDRHYRALAENLVDLDVPDTVVVLGWEMNGTTYTHRCGPDPESWKKYWKRIVTVMRSVPGQKFRFDFTPSRGRDAVPWTDCYPGDDVVDIVGMDSYDQPENKSFDEQVSEPYGLQAQVDFAAEHKKPISYPEWGLFRNGDNAEYMKRMLDWMDEHKPLYNTLTDYCPHGVWQCDKNPKASEVYRTALTGRDRPTDQPTEPTVPTEPTGPTEPTAPPECSPVNLGDWIEHWLGGKLCLRFDWWKPRS
;
A
#
# COMPACT_ATOMS: atom_id res chain seq x y z
N MET A 1 -33.74 45.80 -0.38
CA MET A 1 -34.72 45.91 -1.49
C MET A 1 -34.14 45.19 -2.69
N ALA A 2 -34.80 44.09 -3.04
CA ALA A 2 -34.42 43.17 -4.09
C ALA A 2 -34.83 43.72 -5.47
N ALA A 3 -34.11 43.34 -6.51
CA ALA A 3 -34.59 43.36 -7.87
C ALA A 3 -34.22 42.02 -8.53
N GLU A 4 -35.12 41.06 -8.38
CA GLU A 4 -35.15 39.82 -9.14
C GLU A 4 -35.32 40.14 -10.64
N ARG A 5 -34.54 39.47 -11.50
CA ARG A 5 -34.90 39.29 -12.91
C ARG A 5 -35.05 37.80 -13.18
N ARG A 6 -36.31 37.38 -13.23
CA ARG A 6 -36.76 36.13 -13.83
C ARG A 6 -36.50 36.16 -15.34
N TRP A 7 -35.90 35.10 -15.88
CA TRP A 7 -36.15 34.71 -17.26
C TRP A 7 -36.32 33.19 -17.35
N THR A 8 -37.49 32.78 -17.80
CA THR A 8 -37.86 31.42 -18.14
C THR A 8 -37.66 31.22 -19.64
N LYS A 9 -37.09 30.07 -20.07
CA LYS A 9 -37.77 29.10 -20.95
C LYS A 9 -36.83 28.02 -21.53
N ASN A 10 -37.41 26.81 -21.52
CA ASN A 10 -37.34 25.76 -22.54
C ASN A 10 -36.16 24.78 -22.58
N ARG A 11 -36.44 23.64 -21.91
CA ARG A 11 -36.07 22.26 -22.28
C ARG A 11 -36.12 22.02 -23.80
N ARG A 12 -35.06 21.41 -24.33
CA ARG A 12 -35.12 20.42 -25.42
C ARG A 12 -34.08 19.33 -25.15
N LEU A 13 -34.56 18.09 -24.95
CA LEU A 13 -33.75 16.87 -25.03
C LEU A 13 -33.43 16.56 -26.50
N PRO A 14 -32.26 15.94 -26.78
CA PRO A 14 -32.13 15.01 -27.88
C PRO A 14 -31.99 13.57 -27.36
N LEU A 15 -32.86 12.70 -27.88
CA LEU A 15 -32.73 11.24 -27.87
C LEU A 15 -31.54 10.85 -28.76
N ILE A 16 -30.65 9.99 -28.26
CA ILE A 16 -29.68 9.26 -29.10
C ILE A 16 -30.03 7.78 -29.02
N THR A 17 -30.52 7.27 -30.14
CA THR A 17 -30.82 5.86 -30.42
C THR A 17 -29.53 5.08 -30.63
N ALA A 18 -29.41 3.95 -29.92
CA ALA A 18 -28.39 2.93 -30.11
C ALA A 18 -28.67 2.11 -31.39
N GLY A 19 -27.67 1.98 -32.25
CA GLY A 19 -27.68 1.10 -33.42
C GLY A 19 -26.56 0.07 -33.32
N VAL A 20 -26.92 -1.18 -33.09
CA VAL A 20 -26.04 -2.36 -33.14
C VAL A 20 -25.93 -2.81 -34.59
N LEU A 21 -24.71 -2.94 -35.11
CA LEU A 21 -24.44 -3.61 -36.39
C LEU A 21 -23.43 -4.74 -36.16
N VAL A 22 -23.97 -5.96 -36.27
CA VAL A 22 -23.22 -7.22 -36.39
C VAL A 22 -22.86 -7.40 -37.85
N SER A 23 -21.62 -7.77 -38.16
CA SER A 23 -21.25 -8.33 -39.47
C SER A 23 -20.27 -9.47 -39.27
N LEU A 24 -20.57 -10.55 -39.99
CA LEU A 24 -20.04 -11.90 -39.87
C LEU A 24 -19.58 -12.32 -41.28
N VAL A 25 -18.66 -13.30 -41.32
CA VAL A 25 -18.24 -14.17 -42.45
C VAL A 25 -17.32 -13.47 -43.50
N VAL A 26 -16.28 -14.07 -44.10
CA VAL A 26 -15.93 -15.47 -44.44
C VAL A 26 -14.39 -15.61 -44.59
N ALA A 27 -13.87 -16.78 -44.20
CA ALA A 27 -12.51 -17.25 -44.50
C ALA A 27 -12.46 -18.10 -45.79
N SER A 28 -11.44 -17.86 -46.62
CA SER A 28 -10.93 -18.73 -47.71
C SER A 28 -9.49 -18.25 -47.96
N GLY A 29 -8.42 -19.02 -48.13
CA GLY A 29 -8.18 -20.40 -48.53
C GLY A 29 -6.86 -20.37 -49.33
N SER A 30 -5.84 -21.10 -48.88
CA SER A 30 -4.47 -21.08 -49.41
C SER A 30 -4.30 -22.00 -50.63
N VAL A 31 -3.48 -21.63 -51.64
CA VAL A 31 -2.61 -22.55 -52.41
C VAL A 31 -1.39 -21.77 -52.99
N THR A 32 -0.24 -22.43 -52.89
CA THR A 32 1.18 -22.12 -53.22
C THR A 32 1.55 -22.05 -54.70
N THR A 33 2.64 -21.31 -55.03
CA THR A 33 3.85 -21.78 -55.77
C THR A 33 4.97 -20.70 -55.82
N GLU A 34 6.20 -21.10 -55.49
CA GLU A 34 7.50 -20.40 -55.68
C GLU A 34 8.06 -20.61 -57.12
N PRO A 35 9.26 -20.09 -57.54
CA PRO A 35 10.16 -19.05 -56.96
C PRO A 35 10.70 -18.02 -58.01
N ALA A 36 11.43 -16.99 -57.55
CA ALA A 36 12.78 -16.57 -58.03
C ALA A 36 13.07 -15.06 -57.83
N ASP A 37 14.15 -14.80 -57.08
CA ASP A 37 15.06 -13.64 -57.07
C ASP A 37 14.57 -12.23 -57.46
N ALA A 38 14.58 -11.32 -56.47
CA ALA A 38 15.45 -10.13 -56.44
C ALA A 38 15.04 -9.17 -55.31
N SER A 39 15.94 -8.90 -54.36
CA SER A 39 15.91 -7.70 -53.50
C SER A 39 16.36 -6.48 -54.33
N PRO A 40 15.92 -5.21 -54.08
CA PRO A 40 15.92 -4.59 -52.74
C PRO A 40 14.83 -3.52 -52.39
N ARG A 41 14.64 -3.37 -51.06
CA ARG A 41 14.11 -2.24 -50.25
C ARG A 41 12.68 -1.69 -50.48
N PRO A 42 11.93 -1.49 -49.38
CA PRO A 42 11.03 -0.35 -49.26
C PRO A 42 11.23 0.48 -47.98
N ASP A 43 10.98 1.78 -48.14
CA ASP A 43 10.68 2.77 -47.09
C ASP A 43 9.30 2.52 -46.43
N PRO A 44 9.02 3.13 -45.26
CA PRO A 44 8.03 2.63 -44.31
C PRO A 44 6.64 3.28 -44.43
N THR A 45 5.59 2.61 -43.97
CA THR A 45 4.33 3.15 -43.37
C THR A 45 3.35 2.00 -43.11
N PRO A 46 2.28 2.15 -42.28
CA PRO A 46 2.11 2.91 -41.04
C PRO A 46 1.65 1.98 -39.88
N THR A 47 2.10 2.23 -38.66
CA THR A 47 1.73 1.44 -37.48
C THR A 47 0.31 1.76 -37.03
N THR A 48 -0.56 0.74 -37.01
CA THR A 48 -1.86 0.75 -36.36
C THR A 48 -1.70 0.68 -34.84
N GLY A 49 -2.47 1.51 -34.14
CA GLY A 49 -2.43 1.69 -32.70
C GLY A 49 -2.70 0.39 -31.94
N SER A 50 -1.82 0.11 -30.98
CA SER A 50 -2.03 -0.88 -29.92
C SER A 50 -2.28 -0.10 -28.63
N GLY A 51 -3.40 -0.39 -27.95
CA GLY A 51 -3.71 0.15 -26.63
C GLY A 51 -2.71 -0.32 -25.56
N PRO A 52 -2.71 0.29 -24.37
CA PRO A 52 -1.69 0.06 -23.36
C PRO A 52 -1.74 -1.37 -22.82
N VAL A 53 -0.58 -2.03 -22.87
CA VAL A 53 -0.30 -3.36 -22.34
C VAL A 53 -0.02 -3.23 -20.82
N PRO A 54 -0.49 -4.16 -19.95
CA PRO A 54 -0.22 -4.11 -18.51
C PRO A 54 1.29 -4.18 -18.23
N TRP A 55 1.76 -3.30 -17.36
CA TRP A 55 3.16 -3.00 -17.06
C TRP A 55 3.64 -3.79 -15.84
N TRP A 56 3.85 -5.10 -15.98
CA TRP A 56 4.74 -5.85 -15.08
C TRP A 56 5.39 -6.97 -15.89
N PRO A 57 6.73 -7.10 -15.91
CA PRO A 57 7.38 -8.25 -16.53
C PRO A 57 7.25 -9.46 -15.60
N ASP A 58 6.58 -10.51 -16.09
CA ASP A 58 6.82 -11.87 -15.60
C ASP A 58 8.31 -12.19 -15.80
N GLY A 59 9.07 -12.24 -14.70
CA GLY A 59 10.45 -12.75 -14.71
C GLY A 59 11.52 -11.77 -14.24
N ALA A 60 11.50 -11.44 -12.95
CA ALA A 60 12.77 -11.25 -12.25
C ALA A 60 13.37 -12.65 -12.02
N ALA A 61 14.30 -13.04 -12.89
CA ALA A 61 15.07 -14.25 -12.73
C ALA A 61 15.89 -14.19 -11.43
N ASP A 62 15.87 -15.30 -10.67
CA ASP A 62 16.72 -15.52 -9.50
C ASP A 62 18.20 -15.27 -9.81
N PRO A 63 18.94 -14.53 -8.97
CA PRO A 63 20.39 -14.67 -8.94
C PRO A 63 20.73 -15.92 -8.13
N SER A 64 20.78 -17.07 -8.81
CA SER A 64 21.51 -18.23 -8.29
C SER A 64 23.02 -17.91 -8.30
N PRO A 65 23.79 -18.24 -7.24
CA PRO A 65 25.18 -17.84 -7.14
C PRO A 65 26.04 -18.65 -8.11
N ALA A 66 26.66 -17.97 -9.08
CA ALA A 66 27.69 -18.58 -9.90
C ALA A 66 28.92 -18.89 -9.04
N ALA A 67 29.30 -20.16 -9.04
CA ALA A 67 30.51 -20.68 -8.41
C ALA A 67 31.76 -19.97 -8.94
N ALA A 68 32.59 -19.46 -8.03
CA ALA A 68 33.97 -19.10 -8.32
C ALA A 68 34.86 -20.30 -7.98
N ASP A 69 35.56 -20.83 -8.98
CA ASP A 69 36.62 -21.83 -8.81
C ASP A 69 37.84 -21.23 -8.07
N PRO A 70 38.62 -22.06 -7.35
CA PRO A 70 39.54 -21.62 -6.31
C PRO A 70 40.92 -21.26 -6.87
N VAL A 71 41.53 -20.18 -6.37
CA VAL A 71 42.96 -19.91 -6.55
C VAL A 71 43.70 -20.30 -5.27
N ALA A 72 44.78 -21.05 -5.47
CA ALA A 72 45.50 -21.84 -4.48
C ALA A 72 46.17 -21.04 -3.35
N ALA A 73 46.27 -21.74 -2.22
CA ALA A 73 46.90 -21.36 -0.97
C ALA A 73 48.41 -21.04 -1.09
N SER A 74 48.86 -20.11 -0.25
CA SER A 74 50.23 -20.11 0.29
C SER A 74 50.16 -19.81 1.79
N ASP A 75 50.78 -20.69 2.56
CA ASP A 75 50.82 -20.76 4.03
C ASP A 75 51.75 -19.70 4.68
N PRO A 76 51.71 -19.53 6.02
CA PRO A 76 51.97 -18.26 6.73
C PRO A 76 53.39 -18.14 7.33
N PRO A 77 53.67 -17.06 8.08
CA PRO A 77 54.31 -17.26 9.39
C PRO A 77 53.69 -16.45 10.55
N ALA A 78 53.80 -17.05 11.73
CA ALA A 78 53.37 -16.56 13.05
C ALA A 78 54.47 -15.69 13.76
N PRO A 79 54.41 -15.39 15.08
CA PRO A 79 53.82 -14.19 15.67
C PRO A 79 54.83 -13.28 16.44
N GLU A 80 54.38 -12.04 16.74
CA GLU A 80 54.73 -10.99 17.74
C GLU A 80 56.13 -10.91 18.43
N PRO A 81 56.56 -9.70 18.84
CA PRO A 81 56.32 -9.30 20.24
C PRO A 81 55.92 -7.83 20.47
N SER A 82 55.34 -7.63 21.66
CA SER A 82 54.83 -6.44 22.35
C SER A 82 55.87 -5.34 22.66
N VAL A 83 55.41 -4.10 22.97
CA VAL A 83 55.84 -3.12 24.03
C VAL A 83 55.06 -1.80 23.76
N SER A 84 54.10 -1.34 24.58
CA SER A 84 54.16 -0.58 25.86
C SER A 84 54.47 0.95 25.76
N GLY A 85 53.52 1.78 26.24
CA GLY A 85 53.80 2.89 27.19
C GLY A 85 53.83 4.36 26.72
N SER A 86 53.33 5.24 27.61
CA SER A 86 53.46 6.72 27.73
C SER A 86 52.28 7.56 27.14
N GLN A 87 51.38 8.28 27.85
CA GLN A 87 51.39 9.09 29.11
C GLN A 87 52.58 10.07 29.15
N ASP A 88 52.50 11.41 29.26
CA ASP A 88 51.60 12.46 29.81
C ASP A 88 52.08 13.85 29.21
N PRO A 89 51.77 15.09 29.67
CA PRO A 89 50.89 15.59 30.74
C PRO A 89 49.99 16.83 30.44
N VAL A 90 49.12 17.09 31.41
CA VAL A 90 48.33 18.30 31.68
C VAL A 90 49.21 19.45 32.20
N PRO A 91 48.78 20.73 32.07
CA PRO A 91 48.97 21.65 33.20
C PRO A 91 47.67 22.36 33.61
N SER A 92 47.41 22.36 34.93
CA SER A 92 46.42 23.18 35.61
C SER A 92 46.97 24.58 35.91
N ALA A 93 46.14 25.62 35.72
CA ALA A 93 46.15 26.82 36.56
C ALA A 93 44.79 27.53 36.47
N THR A 94 44.27 27.94 37.64
CA THR A 94 43.07 28.76 37.91
C THR A 94 43.55 29.99 38.73
N PRO A 95 42.75 31.01 39.10
CA PRO A 95 41.62 31.74 38.47
C PRO A 95 41.94 33.25 38.29
N SER A 96 41.07 34.02 37.61
CA SER A 96 40.62 35.38 38.04
C SER A 96 39.67 36.03 37.03
N GLY A 97 38.59 36.66 37.55
CA GLY A 97 37.99 37.86 36.95
C GLY A 97 36.63 37.70 36.28
N THR A 98 35.55 37.84 37.05
CA THR A 98 34.25 38.36 36.58
C THR A 98 34.40 39.85 36.23
N PRO A 99 33.67 40.40 35.24
CA PRO A 99 32.43 41.07 35.61
C PRO A 99 31.24 40.75 34.68
N SER A 100 30.07 40.90 35.30
CA SER A 100 28.72 40.74 34.80
C SER A 100 28.43 41.37 33.42
N GLY A 101 27.74 40.60 32.59
CA GLY A 101 26.91 41.08 31.49
C GLY A 101 25.66 40.21 31.43
N THR A 102 24.52 40.81 31.72
CA THR A 102 23.17 40.21 31.71
C THR A 102 22.84 39.55 30.37
N PRO A 103 22.33 38.31 30.31
CA PRO A 103 21.62 37.81 29.15
C PRO A 103 20.11 37.93 29.34
N THR A 104 19.49 38.69 28.44
CA THR A 104 18.06 38.73 28.16
C THR A 104 17.53 37.31 27.90
N GLU A 105 16.47 36.93 28.62
CA GLU A 105 15.71 35.69 28.40
C GLU A 105 15.20 35.62 26.96
N SER A 106 15.57 34.54 26.27
CA SER A 106 14.92 34.09 25.05
C SER A 106 14.05 32.88 25.43
N PRO A 107 12.75 32.85 25.07
CA PRO A 107 11.84 31.82 25.57
C PRO A 107 12.17 30.44 24.96
N SER A 108 12.37 29.44 25.83
CA SER A 108 12.35 28.03 25.46
C SER A 108 11.05 27.66 24.75
N PRO A 109 11.08 26.86 23.67
CA PRO A 109 9.86 26.23 23.19
C PRO A 109 9.43 25.17 24.23
N SER A 110 8.23 25.39 24.78
CA SER A 110 7.54 24.44 25.64
C SER A 110 7.59 23.02 25.09
N GLY A 111 7.92 22.06 25.95
CA GLY A 111 7.81 20.65 25.66
C GLY A 111 6.39 20.30 25.22
N SER A 112 6.31 19.52 24.14
CA SER A 112 5.08 18.85 23.75
C SER A 112 4.66 17.91 24.89
N PRO A 113 3.37 17.89 25.28
CA PRO A 113 2.90 16.99 26.32
C PRO A 113 2.93 15.56 25.78
N THR A 114 3.60 14.67 26.49
CA THR A 114 3.37 13.22 26.40
C THR A 114 1.91 12.99 26.76
N GLN A 115 1.08 12.76 25.74
CA GLN A 115 -0.33 12.45 25.91
C GLN A 115 -0.42 11.01 26.44
N GLU A 116 -0.89 10.84 27.67
CA GLU A 116 -1.35 9.53 28.17
C GLU A 116 -2.40 8.96 27.19
N PRO A 117 -2.45 7.63 26.94
CA PRO A 117 -3.46 7.06 26.08
C PRO A 117 -4.84 7.32 26.68
N GLY A 118 -5.61 8.20 26.05
CA GLY A 118 -7.00 8.43 26.42
C GLY A 118 -7.80 7.13 26.30
N ALA A 119 -8.90 7.04 27.04
CA ALA A 119 -9.82 5.89 27.10
C ALA A 119 -10.47 5.46 25.76
N ASN A 120 -10.02 6.03 24.63
CA ASN A 120 -10.51 5.81 23.26
C ASN A 120 -9.40 5.45 22.26
N ALA A 121 -8.22 5.01 22.71
CA ALA A 121 -7.21 4.50 21.79
C ALA A 121 -7.79 3.29 21.01
N PRO A 122 -7.68 3.24 19.68
CA PRO A 122 -8.23 2.14 18.90
C PRO A 122 -7.62 0.82 19.35
N LYS A 123 -8.46 -0.19 19.55
CA LYS A 123 -8.07 -1.53 20.04
C LYS A 123 -7.02 -2.18 19.15
N TYR A 124 -7.04 -1.83 17.87
CA TYR A 124 -6.25 -2.40 16.81
C TYR A 124 -5.63 -1.31 15.93
N PRO A 125 -4.44 -1.55 15.35
CA PRO A 125 -3.86 -0.70 14.31
C PRO A 125 -4.85 -0.40 13.18
N ALA A 126 -4.74 0.78 12.59
CA ALA A 126 -5.40 1.04 11.31
C ALA A 126 -4.83 0.07 10.26
N PHE A 127 -5.69 -0.49 9.42
CA PHE A 127 -5.23 -1.39 8.36
C PHE A 127 -5.95 -1.14 7.04
N GLY A 128 -5.34 -1.63 5.97
CA GLY A 128 -5.85 -1.58 4.61
C GLY A 128 -5.13 -2.58 3.72
N ALA A 129 -5.16 -2.32 2.42
CA ALA A 129 -4.44 -3.11 1.44
C ALA A 129 -4.08 -2.28 0.21
N TYR A 130 -2.98 -2.64 -0.44
CA TYR A 130 -2.75 -2.25 -1.82
C TYR A 130 -3.51 -3.20 -2.75
N LEU A 131 -4.47 -2.66 -3.50
CA LEU A 131 -5.39 -3.46 -4.32
C LEU A 131 -5.37 -3.12 -5.81
N ASP A 132 -4.91 -1.93 -6.17
CA ASP A 132 -4.60 -1.45 -7.51
C ASP A 132 -4.11 0.00 -7.33
N TYR A 133 -3.29 0.48 -8.25
CA TYR A 133 -2.82 1.85 -8.22
C TYR A 133 -3.97 2.87 -8.41
N GLY A 134 -4.91 2.61 -9.34
CA GLY A 134 -5.95 3.58 -9.74
C GLY A 134 -7.34 3.42 -9.06
N PRO A 135 -8.41 3.95 -9.70
CA PRO A 135 -9.79 3.91 -9.16
C PRO A 135 -10.33 2.51 -8.84
N ARG A 136 -9.77 1.47 -9.49
CA ARG A 136 -10.12 0.08 -9.17
C ARG A 136 -9.71 -0.29 -7.75
N GLY A 137 -8.62 0.28 -7.23
CA GLY A 137 -8.13 0.06 -5.87
C GLY A 137 -9.16 0.50 -4.85
N VAL A 138 -9.72 1.71 -5.03
CA VAL A 138 -10.80 2.25 -4.22
C VAL A 138 -12.05 1.36 -4.26
N THR A 139 -12.45 0.92 -5.45
CA THR A 139 -13.60 -0.03 -5.59
C THR A 139 -13.33 -1.34 -4.86
N ARG A 140 -12.10 -1.86 -4.95
CA ARG A 140 -11.67 -3.10 -4.32
C ARG A 140 -11.58 -2.97 -2.80
N MET A 141 -11.29 -1.80 -2.23
CA MET A 141 -11.32 -1.59 -0.78
C MET A 141 -12.69 -1.92 -0.18
N ALA A 142 -13.78 -1.51 -0.83
CA ALA A 142 -15.14 -1.84 -0.39
C ALA A 142 -15.42 -3.35 -0.51
N GLN A 143 -14.93 -3.99 -1.58
CA GLN A 143 -15.10 -5.43 -1.79
C GLN A 143 -14.29 -6.27 -0.78
N LEU A 144 -13.06 -5.85 -0.47
CA LEU A 144 -12.22 -6.47 0.54
C LEU A 144 -12.87 -6.33 1.94
N SER A 145 -13.38 -5.14 2.28
CA SER A 145 -14.16 -4.92 3.51
C SER A 145 -15.32 -5.90 3.60
N GLN A 146 -16.11 -6.06 2.53
CA GLN A 146 -17.22 -7.00 2.49
C GLN A 146 -16.77 -8.46 2.65
N TRP A 147 -15.67 -8.85 1.99
CA TRP A 147 -15.10 -10.19 2.11
C TRP A 147 -14.66 -10.49 3.55
N LEU A 148 -14.14 -9.47 4.25
CA LEU A 148 -13.81 -9.47 5.68
C LEU A 148 -15.02 -9.20 6.59
N GLY A 149 -16.25 -9.47 6.16
CA GLY A 149 -17.44 -9.35 7.01
C GLY A 149 -17.80 -7.91 7.44
N GLY A 150 -17.39 -6.93 6.62
CA GLY A 150 -17.59 -5.51 6.90
C GLY A 150 -16.55 -4.93 7.86
N ALA A 151 -15.32 -5.47 7.85
CA ALA A 151 -14.22 -4.89 8.62
C ALA A 151 -13.92 -3.45 8.17
N ASP A 152 -13.50 -2.60 9.09
CA ASP A 152 -13.29 -1.18 8.83
C ASP A 152 -11.88 -0.91 8.31
N LEU A 153 -11.73 -0.86 6.99
CA LEU A 153 -10.47 -0.54 6.35
C LEU A 153 -10.27 0.98 6.39
N ARG A 154 -9.32 1.42 7.22
CA ARG A 154 -9.02 2.83 7.47
C ARG A 154 -7.81 3.33 6.69
N VAL A 155 -7.08 2.47 5.99
CA VAL A 155 -5.85 2.86 5.26
C VAL A 155 -6.05 2.64 3.76
N GLY A 156 -6.00 3.72 2.98
CA GLY A 156 -5.95 3.65 1.53
C GLY A 156 -4.50 3.80 1.08
N HIS A 157 -3.97 2.81 0.37
CA HIS A 157 -2.56 2.76 -0.03
C HIS A 157 -2.41 2.58 -1.54
N THR A 158 -1.55 3.40 -2.13
CA THR A 158 -1.24 3.38 -3.57
C THR A 158 0.17 3.92 -3.84
N TYR A 159 0.57 3.87 -5.12
CA TYR A 159 1.89 4.24 -5.63
C TYR A 159 1.75 5.27 -6.74
N LEU A 160 2.66 6.22 -6.78
CA LEU A 160 2.89 7.00 -7.99
C LEU A 160 3.76 6.21 -8.98
N PRO A 161 3.40 6.17 -10.27
CA PRO A 161 4.29 5.63 -11.29
C PRO A 161 5.61 6.42 -11.34
N GLY A 162 6.72 5.69 -11.37
CA GLY A 162 8.06 6.27 -11.34
C GLY A 162 8.78 6.30 -12.68
N ASP A 163 8.10 6.05 -13.80
CA ASP A 163 8.69 6.03 -15.15
C ASP A 163 9.14 7.42 -15.62
N ARG A 164 8.40 8.46 -15.26
CA ARG A 164 8.69 9.86 -15.65
C ARG A 164 8.29 10.85 -14.56
N TRP A 165 8.95 12.01 -14.53
CA TRP A 165 8.68 13.05 -13.53
C TRP A 165 7.21 13.47 -13.42
N SER A 166 6.49 13.63 -14.55
CA SER A 166 5.08 14.07 -14.51
C SER A 166 4.16 13.13 -13.73
N ASN A 167 4.52 11.84 -13.65
CA ASN A 167 3.76 10.86 -12.89
C ASN A 167 4.09 10.97 -11.38
N ILE A 168 5.34 11.25 -11.03
CA ILE A 168 5.78 11.56 -9.65
C ILE A 168 5.18 12.88 -9.15
N GLU A 169 4.94 13.84 -10.04
CA GLU A 169 4.26 15.09 -9.70
C GLU A 169 2.77 14.87 -9.35
N GLY A 170 2.19 13.71 -9.65
CA GLY A 170 0.76 13.46 -9.49
C GLY A 170 -0.10 14.32 -10.43
N ALA A 171 0.43 14.67 -11.63
CA ALA A 171 -0.21 15.60 -12.56
C ALA A 171 -1.44 15.01 -13.28
N ASP A 172 -1.58 13.68 -13.30
CA ASP A 172 -2.77 13.01 -13.82
C ASP A 172 -3.82 12.90 -12.71
N SER A 173 -5.12 12.78 -13.07
CA SER A 173 -6.28 12.58 -12.15
C SER A 173 -6.25 11.22 -11.42
N PHE A 174 -5.06 10.67 -11.23
CA PHE A 174 -4.75 9.39 -10.65
C PHE A 174 -5.07 9.36 -9.15
N LEU A 175 -4.83 10.48 -8.47
CA LEU A 175 -5.04 10.63 -7.03
C LEU A 175 -6.47 11.00 -6.68
N ASP A 176 -7.28 11.49 -7.62
CA ASP A 176 -8.64 12.01 -7.38
C ASP A 176 -9.52 11.00 -6.63
N SER A 177 -9.59 9.75 -7.10
CA SER A 177 -10.42 8.73 -6.46
C SER A 177 -9.95 8.37 -5.05
N TRP A 178 -8.64 8.36 -4.82
CA TRP A 178 -8.08 8.11 -3.49
C TRP A 178 -8.28 9.30 -2.56
N ALA A 179 -8.18 10.53 -3.08
CA ALA A 179 -8.46 11.75 -2.35
C ALA A 179 -9.93 11.83 -1.95
N GLU A 180 -10.85 11.52 -2.86
CA GLU A 180 -12.28 11.38 -2.57
C GLU A 180 -12.52 10.34 -1.46
N TRP A 181 -11.94 9.15 -1.60
CA TRP A 181 -12.03 8.09 -0.58
C TRP A 181 -11.50 8.55 0.78
N ARG A 182 -10.37 9.25 0.83
CA ARG A 182 -9.81 9.78 2.08
C ARG A 182 -10.74 10.80 2.73
N LYS A 183 -11.36 11.69 1.95
CA LYS A 183 -12.20 12.80 2.44
C LYS A 183 -13.58 12.38 2.93
N GLU A 184 -14.04 11.18 2.60
CA GLU A 184 -15.32 10.66 3.10
C GLU A 184 -15.36 10.50 4.62
N ARG A 185 -14.20 10.33 5.29
CA ARG A 185 -14.11 10.14 6.75
C ARG A 185 -12.79 10.64 7.32
N ASP A 186 -12.84 11.43 8.39
CA ASP A 186 -11.65 12.04 9.02
C ASP A 186 -10.65 11.02 9.60
N ASP A 187 -11.10 9.83 9.97
CA ASP A 187 -10.30 8.78 10.60
C ASP A 187 -9.58 7.84 9.62
N ARG A 188 -9.74 8.07 8.32
CA ARG A 188 -8.98 7.37 7.27
C ARG A 188 -7.57 7.94 7.16
N LEU A 189 -6.64 7.11 6.69
CA LEU A 189 -5.29 7.49 6.31
C LEU A 189 -5.13 7.28 4.82
N PHE A 190 -4.53 8.27 4.14
CA PHE A 190 -4.05 8.10 2.78
C PHE A 190 -2.54 7.93 2.80
N VAL A 191 -2.07 6.80 2.30
CA VAL A 191 -0.66 6.40 2.25
C VAL A 191 -0.24 6.34 0.78
N LEU A 192 0.82 7.07 0.45
CA LEU A 192 1.28 7.22 -0.93
C LEU A 192 2.77 6.90 -1.03
N ASN A 193 3.12 5.85 -1.76
CA ASN A 193 4.50 5.55 -2.12
C ASN A 193 4.96 6.49 -3.25
N VAL A 194 6.05 7.21 -3.01
CA VAL A 194 6.56 8.27 -3.89
C VAL A 194 8.02 7.99 -4.26
N PRO A 195 8.33 7.77 -5.55
CA PRO A 195 9.71 7.61 -6.00
C PRO A 195 10.56 8.87 -5.75
N MET A 196 11.84 8.70 -5.41
CA MET A 196 12.76 9.85 -5.34
C MET A 196 13.35 10.20 -6.71
N LEU A 197 13.26 9.32 -7.70
CA LEU A 197 13.81 9.52 -9.04
C LEU A 197 12.85 8.89 -10.07
N GLU A 198 12.78 9.49 -11.26
CA GLU A 198 12.14 8.86 -12.41
C GLU A 198 12.96 7.68 -12.95
N ARG A 199 12.43 6.98 -13.97
CA ARG A 199 13.00 5.72 -14.48
C ARG A 199 13.19 4.71 -13.35
N ASN A 200 12.25 4.68 -12.41
CA ASN A 200 12.46 4.10 -11.10
C ASN A 200 12.78 2.59 -11.14
N GLU A 201 12.32 1.88 -12.17
CA GLU A 201 12.49 0.43 -12.31
C GLU A 201 13.25 0.04 -13.60
N GLU A 202 13.92 1.00 -14.26
CA GLU A 202 14.60 0.74 -15.55
C GLU A 202 15.98 0.07 -15.43
N GLY A 203 16.38 -0.36 -14.23
CA GLY A 203 17.69 -0.99 -14.02
C GLY A 203 18.87 -0.03 -14.25
N VAL A 204 18.72 1.23 -13.85
CA VAL A 204 19.75 2.28 -14.05
C VAL A 204 21.06 1.90 -13.34
N PRO A 205 22.24 1.94 -14.00
CA PRO A 205 23.51 1.56 -13.39
C PRO A 205 23.94 2.47 -12.22
N ASP A 206 24.69 1.90 -11.25
CA ASP A 206 25.14 2.63 -10.05
C ASP A 206 25.89 3.94 -10.34
N ALA A 207 26.72 3.97 -11.38
CA ALA A 207 27.46 5.18 -11.74
C ALA A 207 26.53 6.34 -12.16
N GLU A 208 25.37 6.02 -12.72
CA GLU A 208 24.34 6.99 -13.08
C GLU A 208 23.47 7.33 -11.88
N VAL A 209 23.03 6.33 -11.10
CA VAL A 209 22.29 6.57 -9.84
C VAL A 209 23.06 7.49 -8.89
N ARG A 210 24.37 7.29 -8.71
CA ARG A 210 25.22 8.18 -7.92
C ARG A 210 25.10 9.64 -8.38
N LYS A 211 25.17 9.89 -9.69
CA LYS A 211 25.06 11.25 -10.24
C LYS A 211 23.68 11.83 -10.01
N LEU A 212 22.63 11.04 -10.23
CA LEU A 212 21.25 11.44 -9.99
C LEU A 212 21.00 11.80 -8.51
N LEU A 213 21.51 11.00 -7.57
CA LEU A 213 21.43 11.30 -6.14
C LEU A 213 22.18 12.60 -5.81
N GLN A 214 23.35 12.84 -6.41
CA GLN A 214 24.12 14.07 -6.23
C GLN A 214 23.40 15.30 -6.78
N GLN A 215 22.71 15.17 -7.92
CA GLN A 215 21.87 16.22 -8.51
C GLN A 215 20.66 16.51 -7.63
N GLY A 216 19.99 15.46 -7.14
CA GLY A 216 18.90 15.58 -6.18
C GLY A 216 19.33 16.29 -4.90
N ALA A 217 20.50 15.92 -4.36
CA ALA A 217 21.09 16.58 -3.18
C ALA A 217 21.44 18.06 -3.41
N GLN A 218 21.63 18.48 -4.67
CA GLN A 218 21.85 19.88 -5.07
C GLN A 218 20.55 20.64 -5.32
N GLY A 219 19.41 19.94 -5.38
CA GLY A 219 18.08 20.51 -5.56
C GLY A 219 17.59 20.55 -7.02
N ASP A 220 18.26 19.86 -7.94
CA ASP A 220 17.92 19.87 -9.38
C ASP A 220 16.49 19.36 -9.67
N PHE A 221 15.93 18.59 -8.73
CA PHE A 221 14.60 17.96 -8.83
C PHE A 221 13.56 18.58 -7.87
N ASP A 222 13.90 19.64 -7.12
CA ASP A 222 13.02 20.26 -6.12
C ASP A 222 11.63 20.64 -6.67
N ARG A 223 11.57 21.07 -7.94
CA ARG A 223 10.30 21.49 -8.57
C ARG A 223 9.25 20.37 -8.60
N HIS A 224 9.68 19.12 -8.76
CA HIS A 224 8.78 17.97 -8.90
C HIS A 224 8.05 17.67 -7.59
N TYR A 225 8.79 17.73 -6.48
CA TYR A 225 8.22 17.51 -5.14
C TYR A 225 7.40 18.70 -4.64
N ARG A 226 7.74 19.93 -5.08
CA ARG A 226 6.86 21.08 -4.85
C ARG A 226 5.53 20.88 -5.57
N ALA A 227 5.55 20.49 -6.85
CA ALA A 227 4.34 20.24 -7.61
C ALA A 227 3.49 19.12 -6.99
N LEU A 228 4.10 18.01 -6.58
CA LEU A 228 3.37 16.94 -5.87
C LEU A 228 2.72 17.47 -4.57
N ALA A 229 3.45 18.22 -3.76
CA ALA A 229 2.93 18.76 -2.51
C ALA A 229 1.77 19.76 -2.74
N GLU A 230 1.89 20.63 -3.75
CA GLU A 230 0.82 21.54 -4.18
C GLU A 230 -0.42 20.74 -4.63
N ASN A 231 -0.23 19.73 -5.48
CA ASN A 231 -1.32 18.88 -5.97
C ASN A 231 -2.05 18.14 -4.83
N LEU A 232 -1.33 17.59 -3.86
CA LEU A 232 -1.93 16.91 -2.70
C LEU A 232 -2.73 17.87 -1.81
N VAL A 233 -2.26 19.12 -1.63
CA VAL A 233 -2.99 20.16 -0.91
C VAL A 233 -4.23 20.59 -1.69
N ASP A 234 -4.12 20.79 -3.00
CA ASP A 234 -5.23 21.19 -3.87
C ASP A 234 -6.33 20.11 -3.97
N LEU A 235 -5.95 18.84 -3.85
CA LEU A 235 -6.88 17.71 -3.73
C LEU A 235 -7.57 17.61 -2.36
N ASP A 236 -7.21 18.47 -1.41
CA ASP A 236 -7.72 18.50 -0.03
C ASP A 236 -7.37 17.21 0.74
N VAL A 237 -6.18 16.67 0.49
CA VAL A 237 -5.54 15.59 1.28
C VAL A 237 -4.19 16.03 1.85
N PRO A 238 -4.13 17.16 2.58
CA PRO A 238 -2.88 17.73 3.07
C PRO A 238 -2.19 16.87 4.14
N ASP A 239 -2.86 15.86 4.70
CA ASP A 239 -2.37 14.99 5.77
C ASP A 239 -1.88 13.61 5.27
N THR A 240 -1.62 13.50 3.96
CA THR A 240 -1.09 12.30 3.31
C THR A 240 0.19 11.80 4.00
N VAL A 241 0.25 10.49 4.26
CA VAL A 241 1.47 9.79 4.68
C VAL A 241 2.26 9.47 3.42
N VAL A 242 3.46 10.05 3.30
CA VAL A 242 4.33 9.91 2.15
C VAL A 242 5.41 8.87 2.46
N VAL A 243 5.30 7.70 1.83
CA VAL A 243 6.35 6.67 1.84
C VAL A 243 7.33 7.01 0.73
N LEU A 244 8.23 7.94 1.03
CA LEU A 244 9.23 8.42 0.07
C LEU A 244 10.28 7.32 -0.14
N GLY A 245 10.73 7.09 -1.38
CA GLY A 245 11.90 6.25 -1.67
C GLY A 245 11.94 4.91 -0.94
N TRP A 246 10.84 4.15 -0.92
CA TRP A 246 10.69 2.88 -0.21
C TRP A 246 11.74 1.84 -0.64
N GLU A 247 12.04 0.87 0.22
CA GLU A 247 12.98 -0.24 -0.05
C GLU A 247 14.36 0.23 -0.54
N MET A 248 14.81 1.39 -0.05
CA MET A 248 16.05 2.02 -0.50
C MET A 248 17.30 1.18 -0.25
N ASN A 249 17.24 0.22 0.68
CA ASN A 249 18.35 -0.67 1.02
C ASN A 249 18.57 -1.80 0.01
N GLY A 250 17.68 -1.98 -0.96
CA GLY A 250 17.83 -2.94 -2.05
C GLY A 250 18.51 -2.36 -3.29
N THR A 251 18.40 -3.09 -4.41
CA THR A 251 19.00 -2.69 -5.71
C THR A 251 17.99 -2.41 -6.82
N THR A 252 16.71 -2.72 -6.60
CA THR A 252 15.65 -2.66 -7.61
C THR A 252 15.42 -1.26 -8.14
N TYR A 253 15.30 -0.30 -7.22
CA TYR A 253 14.85 1.04 -7.57
C TYR A 253 16.01 1.97 -7.94
N THR A 254 15.75 2.93 -8.83
CA THR A 254 16.70 3.99 -9.16
C THR A 254 16.95 4.91 -7.96
N HIS A 255 15.98 5.04 -7.04
CA HIS A 255 16.14 5.78 -5.78
C HIS A 255 16.90 5.05 -4.67
N ARG A 256 17.45 3.87 -4.91
CA ARG A 256 18.21 3.12 -3.91
C ARG A 256 19.32 3.95 -3.26
N CYS A 257 19.59 3.67 -1.99
CA CYS A 257 20.50 4.43 -1.14
C CYS A 257 21.97 4.14 -1.46
N GLY A 258 22.34 2.87 -1.59
CA GLY A 258 23.58 2.51 -2.29
C GLY A 258 23.39 2.88 -3.76
N PRO A 259 24.27 3.66 -4.40
CA PRO A 259 25.71 3.67 -4.19
C PRO A 259 26.29 4.97 -3.58
N ASP A 260 25.46 5.87 -3.05
CA ASP A 260 25.89 7.14 -2.43
C ASP A 260 24.94 7.54 -1.26
N PRO A 261 25.05 6.87 -0.09
CA PRO A 261 24.17 7.12 1.05
C PRO A 261 24.18 8.57 1.56
N GLU A 262 25.30 9.27 1.42
CA GLU A 262 25.42 10.66 1.85
C GLU A 262 24.61 11.60 0.97
N SER A 263 24.69 11.42 -0.36
CA SER A 263 23.82 12.16 -1.29
C SER A 263 22.37 11.75 -1.14
N TRP A 264 22.07 10.46 -0.91
CA TRP A 264 20.71 9.98 -0.66
C TRP A 264 20.06 10.67 0.54
N LYS A 265 20.74 10.71 1.69
CA LYS A 265 20.24 11.38 2.92
C LYS A 265 20.00 12.87 2.69
N LYS A 266 20.92 13.55 1.99
CA LYS A 266 20.77 14.96 1.64
C LYS A 266 19.58 15.20 0.72
N TYR A 267 19.40 14.33 -0.27
CA TYR A 267 18.29 14.43 -1.21
C TYR A 267 16.94 14.18 -0.52
N TRP A 268 16.83 13.15 0.33
CA TRP A 268 15.64 12.92 1.15
C TRP A 268 15.27 14.16 1.97
N LYS A 269 16.23 14.72 2.72
CA LYS A 269 16.02 15.96 3.51
C LYS A 269 15.53 17.11 2.64
N ARG A 270 16.09 17.23 1.43
CA ARG A 270 15.72 18.26 0.47
C ARG A 270 14.27 18.12 0.03
N ILE A 271 13.85 16.92 -0.39
CA ILE A 271 12.47 16.62 -0.77
C ILE A 271 11.51 16.98 0.37
N VAL A 272 11.76 16.47 1.58
CA VAL A 272 10.93 16.74 2.77
C VAL A 272 10.84 18.24 3.04
N THR A 273 11.95 18.96 2.97
CA THR A 273 11.98 20.42 3.18
C THR A 273 11.13 21.16 2.15
N VAL A 274 11.23 20.77 0.88
CA VAL A 274 10.46 21.38 -0.21
C VAL A 274 8.96 21.12 -0.02
N MET A 275 8.58 19.86 0.21
CA MET A 275 7.17 19.51 0.42
C MET A 275 6.59 20.23 1.64
N ARG A 276 7.33 20.28 2.76
CA ARG A 276 6.92 21.01 3.97
C ARG A 276 6.85 22.53 3.80
N SER A 277 7.44 23.09 2.74
CA SER A 277 7.35 24.53 2.44
C SER A 277 6.03 24.95 1.81
N VAL A 278 5.24 24.00 1.30
CA VAL A 278 3.94 24.27 0.68
C VAL A 278 2.90 24.61 1.76
N PRO A 279 2.22 25.78 1.68
CA PRO A 279 1.21 26.17 2.66
C PRO A 279 0.05 25.16 2.74
N GLY A 280 -0.44 24.91 3.95
CA GLY A 280 -1.57 24.01 4.19
C GLY A 280 -1.20 22.53 4.35
N GLN A 281 0.02 22.13 3.98
CA GLN A 281 0.48 20.76 4.13
C GLN A 281 0.59 20.34 5.60
N LYS A 282 0.30 19.06 5.85
CA LYS A 282 0.43 18.34 7.13
C LYS A 282 0.96 16.92 6.90
N PHE A 283 1.77 16.73 5.86
CA PHE A 283 2.30 15.44 5.48
C PHE A 283 3.15 14.83 6.59
N ARG A 284 3.14 13.50 6.65
CA ARG A 284 4.06 12.71 7.47
C ARG A 284 4.93 11.87 6.55
N PHE A 285 6.22 11.82 6.82
CA PHE A 285 7.18 11.09 6.00
C PHE A 285 7.56 9.76 6.66
N ASP A 286 7.32 8.69 5.92
CA ASP A 286 7.51 7.32 6.36
C ASP A 286 8.79 6.73 5.75
N PHE A 287 9.82 6.54 6.58
CA PHE A 287 11.09 5.94 6.16
C PHE A 287 10.95 4.42 6.20
N THR A 288 10.82 3.79 5.03
CA THR A 288 10.44 2.39 4.89
C THR A 288 11.48 1.60 4.09
N PRO A 289 12.38 0.85 4.76
CA PRO A 289 13.27 -0.10 4.10
C PRO A 289 12.59 -1.47 3.88
N SER A 290 13.19 -2.32 3.05
CA SER A 290 12.90 -3.76 3.04
C SER A 290 13.47 -4.43 4.29
N ARG A 291 12.77 -5.44 4.82
CA ARG A 291 13.23 -6.22 5.97
C ARG A 291 14.60 -6.85 5.76
N GLY A 292 15.45 -6.70 6.78
CA GLY A 292 16.78 -7.25 6.82
C GLY A 292 17.79 -6.31 6.18
N ARG A 293 18.98 -6.84 5.90
CA ARG A 293 20.05 -6.04 5.27
C ARG A 293 19.71 -5.66 3.84
N ASP A 294 19.18 -6.61 3.07
CA ASP A 294 19.20 -6.56 1.61
C ASP A 294 20.63 -6.22 1.09
N ALA A 295 20.81 -5.16 0.30
CA ALA A 295 22.13 -4.80 -0.25
C ALA A 295 22.98 -3.96 0.72
N VAL A 296 22.37 -3.06 1.51
CA VAL A 296 23.06 -2.20 2.48
C VAL A 296 22.28 -2.07 3.78
N PRO A 297 22.91 -1.95 4.97
CA PRO A 297 22.20 -1.64 6.20
C PRO A 297 21.27 -0.43 6.05
N TRP A 298 19.96 -0.60 6.23
CA TRP A 298 19.03 0.52 6.04
C TRP A 298 19.28 1.67 7.03
N THR A 299 19.85 1.39 8.20
CA THR A 299 20.24 2.42 9.18
C THR A 299 21.28 3.40 8.64
N ASP A 300 22.14 2.98 7.71
CA ASP A 300 23.15 3.85 7.08
C ASP A 300 22.51 4.93 6.19
N CYS A 301 21.28 4.66 5.76
CA CYS A 301 20.44 5.53 4.94
C CYS A 301 19.52 6.41 5.77
N TYR A 302 19.39 6.21 7.09
CA TYR A 302 18.47 7.00 7.90
C TYR A 302 18.80 8.50 7.84
N PRO A 303 17.89 9.36 7.34
CA PRO A 303 18.22 10.77 7.10
C PRO A 303 18.20 11.59 8.39
N GLY A 304 17.46 11.19 9.42
CA GLY A 304 17.43 11.84 10.73
C GLY A 304 16.02 12.19 11.22
N ASP A 305 15.89 12.36 12.53
CA ASP A 305 14.61 12.52 13.24
C ASP A 305 13.82 13.77 12.84
N ASP A 306 14.50 14.78 12.31
CA ASP A 306 13.89 16.05 11.92
C ASP A 306 13.06 15.93 10.62
N VAL A 307 13.35 14.94 9.79
CA VAL A 307 12.71 14.72 8.49
C VAL A 307 11.99 13.37 8.35
N VAL A 308 12.00 12.55 9.40
CA VAL A 308 11.27 11.28 9.47
C VAL A 308 10.20 11.37 10.55
N ASP A 309 8.96 11.06 10.19
CA ASP A 309 7.83 11.07 11.12
C ASP A 309 7.46 9.64 11.57
N ILE A 310 7.69 8.63 10.72
CA ILE A 310 7.34 7.23 10.94
C ILE A 310 8.53 6.35 10.48
N VAL A 311 8.83 5.28 11.21
CA VAL A 311 9.81 4.26 10.81
C VAL A 311 9.05 3.02 10.32
N GLY A 312 8.87 2.92 9.01
CA GLY A 312 8.22 1.80 8.36
C GLY A 312 9.14 0.61 8.14
N MET A 313 8.57 -0.45 7.55
CA MET A 313 9.27 -1.62 7.06
C MET A 313 8.37 -2.38 6.08
N ASP A 314 8.92 -2.74 4.93
CA ASP A 314 8.28 -3.66 3.99
C ASP A 314 8.74 -5.10 4.28
N SER A 315 7.79 -6.02 4.47
CA SER A 315 8.10 -7.39 4.90
C SER A 315 7.27 -8.45 4.19
N TYR A 316 7.95 -9.25 3.38
CA TYR A 316 7.41 -10.45 2.74
C TYR A 316 8.03 -11.71 3.33
N ASP A 317 7.38 -12.87 3.19
CA ASP A 317 7.91 -14.15 3.67
C ASP A 317 9.06 -14.69 2.79
N GLN A 318 10.21 -14.04 2.89
CA GLN A 318 11.40 -14.33 2.11
C GLN A 318 12.71 -14.17 2.92
N PRO A 319 13.84 -14.74 2.50
CA PRO A 319 13.98 -15.74 1.44
C PRO A 319 13.26 -17.05 1.78
N GLU A 320 13.30 -18.02 0.86
CA GLU A 320 12.75 -19.35 1.11
C GLU A 320 13.32 -19.97 2.39
N ASN A 321 12.48 -20.72 3.10
CA ASN A 321 12.82 -21.48 4.30
C ASN A 321 13.28 -20.66 5.52
N LYS A 322 13.17 -19.33 5.49
CA LYS A 322 13.40 -18.50 6.67
C LYS A 322 12.13 -18.44 7.54
N SER A 323 12.22 -18.97 8.76
CA SER A 323 11.13 -18.94 9.73
C SER A 323 10.80 -17.51 10.16
N PHE A 324 9.59 -17.30 10.69
CA PHE A 324 9.20 -15.98 11.20
C PHE A 324 10.12 -15.50 12.34
N ASP A 325 10.54 -16.40 13.25
CA ASP A 325 11.46 -16.08 14.35
C ASP A 325 12.81 -15.58 13.84
N GLU A 326 13.31 -16.15 12.74
CA GLU A 326 14.53 -15.67 12.08
C GLU A 326 14.32 -14.29 11.43
N GLN A 327 13.16 -14.04 10.81
CA GLN A 327 12.82 -12.72 10.24
C GLN A 327 12.70 -11.62 11.31
N VAL A 328 12.29 -11.99 12.52
CA VAL A 328 12.24 -11.08 13.67
C VAL A 328 13.65 -10.79 14.19
N SER A 329 14.45 -11.83 14.41
CA SER A 329 15.72 -11.74 15.14
C SER A 329 16.94 -11.43 14.26
N GLU A 330 16.83 -11.52 12.94
CA GLU A 330 17.95 -11.20 12.06
C GLU A 330 18.40 -9.74 12.17
N PRO A 331 19.68 -9.45 11.86
CA PRO A 331 20.15 -8.08 11.75
C PRO A 331 19.27 -7.27 10.78
N TYR A 332 18.85 -6.08 11.21
CA TYR A 332 17.99 -5.19 10.41
C TYR A 332 16.58 -5.76 10.14
N GLY A 333 16.17 -6.82 10.86
CA GLY A 333 14.85 -7.46 10.78
C GLY A 333 13.74 -6.74 11.54
N LEU A 334 12.63 -7.44 11.84
CA LEU A 334 11.43 -6.81 12.43
C LEU A 334 11.70 -6.25 13.84
N GLN A 335 12.43 -6.96 14.70
CA GLN A 335 12.75 -6.44 16.03
C GLN A 335 13.66 -5.21 15.94
N ALA A 336 14.62 -5.22 15.01
CA ALA A 336 15.53 -4.09 14.82
C ALA A 336 14.77 -2.80 14.42
N GLN A 337 13.70 -2.92 13.61
CA GLN A 337 12.83 -1.78 13.29
C GLN A 337 12.15 -1.23 14.56
N VAL A 338 11.54 -2.11 15.36
CA VAL A 338 10.81 -1.72 16.58
C VAL A 338 11.75 -1.02 17.55
N ASP A 339 12.93 -1.60 17.79
CA ASP A 339 13.92 -1.06 18.72
C ASP A 339 14.44 0.29 18.24
N PHE A 340 14.76 0.41 16.94
CA PHE A 340 15.21 1.66 16.34
C PHE A 340 14.12 2.74 16.42
N ALA A 341 12.88 2.42 16.06
CA ALA A 341 11.78 3.37 16.18
C ALA A 341 11.56 3.83 17.62
N ALA A 342 11.68 2.93 18.61
CA ALA A 342 11.60 3.27 20.01
C ALA A 342 12.74 4.19 20.47
N GLU A 343 13.98 3.91 20.06
CA GLU A 343 15.16 4.75 20.32
C GLU A 343 14.97 6.18 19.79
N HIS A 344 14.43 6.28 18.57
CA HIS A 344 14.16 7.54 17.88
C HIS A 344 12.81 8.18 18.25
N LYS A 345 12.03 7.53 19.13
CA LYS A 345 10.71 7.96 19.60
C LYS A 345 9.71 8.19 18.46
N LYS A 346 9.73 7.31 17.47
CA LYS A 346 8.85 7.34 16.29
C LYS A 346 7.86 6.16 16.35
N PRO A 347 6.63 6.33 15.84
CA PRO A 347 5.76 5.20 15.57
C PRO A 347 6.35 4.31 14.46
N ILE A 348 5.93 3.05 14.43
CA ILE A 348 6.22 2.11 13.35
C ILE A 348 5.04 1.98 12.38
N SER A 349 5.31 1.52 11.15
CA SER A 349 4.31 1.14 10.14
C SER A 349 4.77 -0.09 9.35
N TYR A 350 3.84 -0.71 8.62
CA TYR A 350 4.11 -1.74 7.62
C TYR A 350 3.39 -1.40 6.32
N PRO A 351 3.97 -0.52 5.48
CA PRO A 351 3.35 -0.09 4.22
C PRO A 351 3.17 -1.23 3.23
N GLU A 352 4.06 -2.22 3.26
CA GLU A 352 3.87 -3.44 2.52
C GLU A 352 4.16 -4.67 3.36
N TRP A 353 3.25 -5.62 3.31
CA TRP A 353 3.55 -6.98 3.74
C TRP A 353 2.68 -7.99 3.01
N GLY A 354 3.15 -9.23 2.94
CA GLY A 354 2.40 -10.30 2.29
C GLY A 354 3.22 -11.56 2.10
N LEU A 355 2.69 -12.47 1.31
CA LEU A 355 3.37 -13.70 0.91
C LEU A 355 4.34 -13.41 -0.25
N PHE A 356 5.24 -14.32 -0.56
CA PHE A 356 6.13 -14.24 -1.71
C PHE A 356 6.75 -15.62 -1.99
N ARG A 357 7.96 -15.88 -1.50
CA ARG A 357 8.78 -17.02 -1.91
C ARG A 357 8.40 -18.32 -1.22
N ASN A 358 7.75 -18.26 -0.06
CA ASN A 358 7.30 -19.47 0.65
C ASN A 358 5.85 -19.90 0.30
N GLY A 359 5.21 -19.25 -0.67
CA GLY A 359 3.89 -19.64 -1.19
C GLY A 359 2.76 -19.46 -0.17
N ASP A 360 1.82 -20.41 -0.13
CA ASP A 360 0.66 -20.40 0.77
C ASP A 360 1.05 -20.65 2.24
N ASN A 361 1.60 -19.60 2.87
CA ASN A 361 2.21 -19.66 4.19
C ASN A 361 1.29 -19.11 5.28
N ALA A 362 0.40 -19.97 5.78
CA ALA A 362 -0.53 -19.64 6.86
C ALA A 362 0.16 -19.24 8.18
N GLU A 363 1.35 -19.80 8.46
CA GLU A 363 2.10 -19.47 9.67
C GLU A 363 2.59 -18.03 9.62
N TYR A 364 3.24 -17.62 8.53
CA TYR A 364 3.69 -16.23 8.36
C TYR A 364 2.54 -15.24 8.48
N MET A 365 1.42 -15.53 7.80
CA MET A 365 0.22 -14.69 7.83
C MET A 365 -0.29 -14.49 9.27
N LYS A 366 -0.39 -15.57 10.05
CA LYS A 366 -0.81 -15.50 11.45
C LYS A 366 0.19 -14.69 12.29
N ARG A 367 1.48 -14.97 12.13
CA ARG A 367 2.55 -14.39 12.96
C ARG A 367 2.74 -12.90 12.69
N MET A 368 2.61 -12.43 11.45
CA MET A 368 2.59 -11.00 11.14
C MET A 368 1.39 -10.29 11.77
N LEU A 369 0.20 -10.89 11.74
CA LEU A 369 -0.99 -10.33 12.39
C LEU A 369 -0.82 -10.25 13.91
N ASP A 370 -0.31 -11.31 14.54
CA ASP A 370 0.02 -11.33 15.97
C ASP A 370 1.06 -10.24 16.32
N TRP A 371 2.10 -10.11 15.49
CA TRP A 371 3.16 -9.11 15.66
C TRP A 371 2.61 -7.67 15.63
N MET A 372 1.71 -7.37 14.69
CA MET A 372 1.05 -6.07 14.61
C MET A 372 0.06 -5.84 15.76
N ASP A 373 -0.60 -6.89 16.24
CA ASP A 373 -1.46 -6.79 17.43
C ASP A 373 -0.65 -6.55 18.71
N GLU A 374 0.60 -7.01 18.77
CA GLU A 374 1.53 -6.77 19.88
C GLU A 374 2.14 -5.35 19.82
N HIS A 375 2.74 -4.98 18.69
CA HIS A 375 3.55 -3.76 18.56
C HIS A 375 2.75 -2.52 18.18
N LYS A 376 1.49 -2.69 17.78
CA LYS A 376 0.53 -1.62 17.49
C LYS A 376 1.09 -0.56 16.51
N PRO A 377 1.49 -0.93 15.26
CA PRO A 377 1.89 0.06 14.27
C PRO A 377 0.81 1.12 14.06
N LEU A 378 1.23 2.32 13.66
CA LEU A 378 0.31 3.39 13.27
C LEU A 378 -0.65 2.90 12.19
N TYR A 379 -0.11 2.16 11.20
CA TYR A 379 -0.89 1.49 10.19
C TYR A 379 -0.16 0.28 9.59
N ASN A 380 -0.91 -0.57 8.89
CA ASN A 380 -0.35 -1.61 8.02
C ASN A 380 -1.21 -1.81 6.77
N THR A 381 -0.60 -2.27 5.68
CA THR A 381 -1.28 -2.54 4.41
C THR A 381 -0.79 -3.84 3.80
N LEU A 382 -1.73 -4.77 3.56
CA LEU A 382 -1.43 -6.02 2.86
C LEU A 382 -1.28 -5.75 1.35
N THR A 383 -0.23 -6.28 0.73
CA THR A 383 -0.06 -6.27 -0.72
C THR A 383 -0.88 -7.40 -1.35
N ASP A 384 -1.95 -7.07 -2.06
CA ASP A 384 -2.94 -8.07 -2.49
C ASP A 384 -3.03 -8.25 -4.01
N TYR A 385 -2.06 -8.98 -4.57
CA TYR A 385 -2.08 -9.58 -5.90
C TYR A 385 -1.14 -10.80 -5.89
N CYS A 386 -1.23 -11.73 -6.83
CA CYS A 386 -0.31 -12.89 -6.82
C CYS A 386 1.14 -12.47 -7.07
N PRO A 387 2.13 -13.02 -6.33
CA PRO A 387 2.02 -14.13 -5.36
C PRO A 387 1.70 -13.71 -3.92
N HIS A 388 1.59 -12.42 -3.63
CA HIS A 388 1.56 -11.87 -2.27
C HIS A 388 0.22 -11.95 -1.57
N GLY A 389 -0.85 -11.76 -2.33
CA GLY A 389 -2.19 -11.54 -1.81
C GLY A 389 -2.87 -12.76 -1.23
N VAL A 390 -3.97 -12.50 -0.53
CA VAL A 390 -4.82 -13.51 0.09
C VAL A 390 -6.28 -13.40 -0.35
N TRP A 391 -6.66 -12.30 -1.01
CA TRP A 391 -8.01 -12.12 -1.52
C TRP A 391 -8.05 -12.17 -3.04
N GLN A 392 -7.18 -11.42 -3.72
CA GLN A 392 -7.05 -11.48 -5.18
C GLN A 392 -6.20 -12.64 -5.69
N CYS A 393 -5.42 -13.31 -4.82
CA CYS A 393 -4.65 -14.48 -5.19
C CYS A 393 -5.28 -15.77 -4.65
N ASP A 394 -5.80 -16.59 -5.57
CA ASP A 394 -6.42 -17.89 -5.25
C ASP A 394 -5.42 -19.00 -4.93
N LYS A 395 -4.12 -18.75 -5.15
CA LYS A 395 -3.03 -19.70 -4.86
C LYS A 395 -2.68 -19.83 -3.38
N ASN A 396 -3.24 -18.96 -2.52
CA ASN A 396 -2.90 -18.88 -1.10
C ASN A 396 -4.08 -19.22 -0.14
N PRO A 397 -4.84 -20.32 -0.36
CA PRO A 397 -6.10 -20.56 0.33
C PRO A 397 -5.96 -20.70 1.85
N LYS A 398 -4.86 -21.26 2.38
CA LYS A 398 -4.68 -21.40 3.84
C LYS A 398 -4.38 -20.05 4.49
N ALA A 399 -3.53 -19.24 3.86
CA ALA A 399 -3.27 -17.89 4.33
C ALA A 399 -4.51 -17.00 4.21
N SER A 400 -5.32 -17.15 3.14
CA SER A 400 -6.64 -16.52 3.02
C SER A 400 -7.56 -16.83 4.18
N GLU A 401 -7.63 -18.10 4.59
CA GLU A 401 -8.45 -18.52 5.73
C GLU A 401 -7.97 -17.86 7.03
N VAL A 402 -6.65 -17.86 7.29
CA VAL A 402 -6.07 -17.20 8.47
C VAL A 402 -6.40 -15.70 8.49
N TYR A 403 -6.10 -15.00 7.40
CA TYR A 403 -6.31 -13.56 7.29
C TYR A 403 -7.79 -13.19 7.47
N ARG A 404 -8.67 -13.93 6.79
CA ARG A 404 -10.12 -13.70 6.88
C ARG A 404 -10.64 -13.98 8.29
N THR A 405 -10.26 -15.10 8.91
CA THR A 405 -10.71 -15.43 10.26
C THR A 405 -10.22 -14.41 11.29
N ALA A 406 -8.99 -13.91 11.17
CA ALA A 406 -8.44 -12.93 12.09
C ALA A 406 -9.07 -11.53 11.96
N LEU A 407 -9.45 -11.12 10.75
CA LEU A 407 -9.91 -9.76 10.49
C LEU A 407 -11.41 -9.62 10.24
N THR A 408 -12.18 -10.72 10.25
CA THR A 408 -13.63 -10.66 10.03
C THR A 408 -14.31 -9.73 11.04
N GLY A 409 -14.97 -8.68 10.54
CA GLY A 409 -15.70 -7.69 11.35
C GLY A 409 -14.81 -6.83 12.26
N ARG A 410 -13.48 -6.87 12.09
CA ARG A 410 -12.53 -6.09 12.89
C ARG A 410 -12.78 -4.59 12.71
N ASP A 411 -12.79 -3.88 13.83
CA ASP A 411 -13.02 -2.43 13.93
C ASP A 411 -14.31 -1.93 13.25
N ARG A 412 -15.23 -2.83 12.91
CA ARG A 412 -16.52 -2.46 12.33
C ARG A 412 -17.18 -1.42 13.26
N PRO A 413 -17.57 -0.24 12.76
CA PRO A 413 -18.31 0.71 13.56
C PRO A 413 -19.53 -0.02 14.11
N THR A 414 -19.64 -0.11 15.44
CA THR A 414 -20.86 -0.61 16.06
C THR A 414 -21.96 0.38 15.73
N ASP A 415 -22.75 0.07 14.72
CA ASP A 415 -24.00 0.76 14.42
C ASP A 415 -24.95 0.60 15.61
N GLN A 416 -24.79 1.45 16.64
CA GLN A 416 -25.56 1.46 17.89
C GLN A 416 -25.52 0.12 18.66
N PRO A 417 -25.87 0.10 19.96
CA PRO A 417 -26.19 -1.15 20.62
C PRO A 417 -27.42 -1.71 19.91
N THR A 418 -27.31 -2.84 19.24
CA THR A 418 -28.46 -3.73 19.09
C THR A 418 -28.89 -4.02 20.52
N GLU A 419 -29.99 -3.41 20.96
CA GLU A 419 -30.66 -3.75 22.21
C GLU A 419 -30.70 -5.28 22.29
N PRO A 420 -30.27 -5.91 23.40
CA PRO A 420 -30.36 -7.35 23.49
C PRO A 420 -31.83 -7.70 23.32
N THR A 421 -32.17 -8.34 22.21
CA THR A 421 -33.50 -8.88 22.00
C THR A 421 -33.70 -9.90 23.11
N VAL A 422 -34.42 -9.49 24.15
CA VAL A 422 -34.94 -10.40 25.17
C VAL A 422 -35.66 -11.50 24.39
N PRO A 423 -35.35 -12.79 24.61
CA PRO A 423 -36.11 -13.85 23.99
C PRO A 423 -37.55 -13.70 24.45
N THR A 424 -38.42 -13.18 23.58
CA THR A 424 -39.85 -13.22 23.81
C THR A 424 -40.23 -14.69 23.82
N GLU A 425 -40.61 -15.15 25.00
CA GLU A 425 -41.25 -16.44 25.23
C GLU A 425 -42.33 -16.66 24.15
N PRO A 426 -42.40 -17.83 23.49
CA PRO A 426 -43.34 -18.04 22.41
C PRO A 426 -44.76 -18.02 22.99
N THR A 427 -45.45 -16.90 22.76
CA THR A 427 -46.91 -16.86 22.88
C THR A 427 -47.47 -17.93 21.93
N GLY A 428 -48.37 -18.76 22.45
CA GLY A 428 -48.88 -19.97 21.79
C GLY A 428 -49.44 -19.75 20.37
N PRO A 429 -49.66 -20.84 19.63
CA PRO A 429 -49.96 -20.78 18.20
C PRO A 429 -51.30 -20.08 17.94
N THR A 430 -51.25 -18.98 17.20
CA THR A 430 -52.43 -18.40 16.55
C THR A 430 -52.83 -19.31 15.39
N GLU A 431 -54.06 -19.80 15.45
CA GLU A 431 -54.71 -20.66 14.46
C GLU A 431 -54.71 -20.00 13.06
N PRO A 432 -54.35 -20.72 11.96
CA PRO A 432 -54.37 -20.14 10.62
C PRO A 432 -55.80 -20.02 10.11
N THR A 433 -56.23 -18.80 9.79
CA THR A 433 -57.50 -18.55 9.09
C THR A 433 -57.43 -19.11 7.66
N ALA A 434 -58.17 -20.18 7.39
CA ALA A 434 -58.31 -20.77 6.06
C ALA A 434 -59.20 -19.88 5.16
N PRO A 435 -58.79 -19.57 3.90
CA PRO A 435 -59.71 -19.03 2.91
C PRO A 435 -60.71 -20.12 2.47
N PRO A 436 -62.00 -19.80 2.28
CA PRO A 436 -63.00 -20.78 1.86
C PRO A 436 -62.71 -21.24 0.42
N GLU A 437 -62.86 -22.56 0.19
CA GLU A 437 -62.75 -23.26 -1.10
C GLU A 437 -61.33 -23.59 -1.62
N CYS A 438 -60.50 -24.20 -0.77
CA CYS A 438 -59.36 -24.98 -1.25
C CYS A 438 -59.38 -26.43 -0.76
N SER A 439 -59.29 -27.38 -1.70
CA SER A 439 -59.07 -28.79 -1.40
C SER A 439 -57.57 -29.10 -1.51
N PRO A 440 -56.87 -29.42 -0.42
CA PRO A 440 -55.44 -29.69 -0.45
C PRO A 440 -55.15 -31.00 -1.19
N VAL A 441 -54.18 -30.99 -2.10
CA VAL A 441 -53.67 -32.21 -2.74
C VAL A 441 -52.47 -32.69 -1.95
N ASN A 442 -52.47 -33.97 -1.54
CA ASN A 442 -51.33 -34.58 -0.88
C ASN A 442 -50.42 -35.19 -1.96
N LEU A 443 -49.25 -34.60 -2.16
CA LEU A 443 -48.26 -35.02 -3.17
C LEU A 443 -47.05 -35.74 -2.54
N GLY A 444 -47.06 -35.92 -1.21
CA GLY A 444 -45.97 -36.54 -0.45
C GLY A 444 -44.85 -35.55 -0.09
N ASP A 445 -44.30 -35.75 1.10
CA ASP A 445 -43.43 -34.78 1.80
C ASP A 445 -42.19 -34.34 1.00
N TRP A 446 -41.65 -35.22 0.16
CA TRP A 446 -40.46 -34.93 -0.63
C TRP A 446 -40.71 -33.90 -1.75
N ILE A 447 -41.88 -33.96 -2.40
CA ILE A 447 -42.25 -33.03 -3.48
C ILE A 447 -42.71 -31.68 -2.90
N GLU A 448 -43.42 -31.71 -1.77
CA GLU A 448 -43.95 -30.51 -1.10
C GLU A 448 -42.83 -29.63 -0.49
N HIS A 449 -41.72 -30.25 -0.07
CA HIS A 449 -40.54 -29.51 0.42
C HIS A 449 -39.89 -28.65 -0.67
N TRP A 450 -39.81 -29.16 -1.91
CA TRP A 450 -39.22 -28.42 -3.03
C TRP A 450 -40.14 -27.34 -3.62
N LEU A 451 -41.45 -27.44 -3.39
CA LEU A 451 -42.44 -26.45 -3.83
C LEU A 451 -42.78 -25.40 -2.75
N GLY A 452 -42.17 -25.48 -1.56
CA GLY A 452 -42.38 -24.52 -0.48
C GLY A 452 -43.70 -24.67 0.28
N GLY A 453 -44.37 -25.82 0.17
CA GLY A 453 -45.62 -26.11 0.88
C GLY A 453 -46.65 -26.91 0.06
N LYS A 454 -47.81 -27.18 0.68
CA LYS A 454 -48.91 -27.94 0.05
C LYS A 454 -49.50 -27.18 -1.14
N LEU A 455 -49.62 -27.86 -2.27
CA LEU A 455 -50.22 -27.28 -3.47
C LEU A 455 -51.75 -27.26 -3.33
N CYS A 456 -52.34 -26.09 -3.57
CA CYS A 456 -53.78 -25.84 -3.50
C CYS A 456 -54.35 -25.70 -4.91
N LEU A 457 -55.27 -26.58 -5.32
CA LEU A 457 -55.93 -26.51 -6.65
C LEU A 457 -57.42 -26.17 -6.50
N ARG A 458 -57.90 -25.22 -7.30
CA ARG A 458 -59.35 -24.94 -7.49
C ARG A 458 -59.89 -25.74 -8.67
N PHE A 459 -61.01 -26.44 -8.46
CA PHE A 459 -61.68 -27.23 -9.50
C PHE A 459 -62.98 -26.55 -9.96
N ASP A 460 -62.86 -25.36 -10.55
CA ASP A 460 -64.04 -24.61 -11.03
C ASP A 460 -64.05 -24.46 -12.56
N TRP A 461 -63.15 -25.14 -13.26
CA TRP A 461 -63.16 -25.22 -14.73
C TRP A 461 -63.78 -26.52 -15.19
N TRP A 462 -65.12 -26.57 -15.10
CA TRP A 462 -66.01 -27.14 -16.12
C TRP A 462 -67.46 -27.04 -15.64
N LYS A 463 -68.22 -26.07 -16.18
CA LYS A 463 -69.61 -26.26 -16.62
C LYS A 463 -70.00 -25.15 -17.61
N PRO A 464 -70.79 -25.45 -18.64
CA PRO A 464 -70.97 -24.58 -19.80
C PRO A 464 -71.91 -23.41 -19.47
N ARG A 465 -71.71 -22.27 -20.12
CA ARG A 465 -72.71 -21.20 -20.13
C ARG A 465 -73.99 -21.69 -20.83
N SER A 466 -75.06 -21.91 -20.08
CA SER A 466 -76.44 -21.45 -20.34
C SER A 466 -77.36 -21.81 -19.18
#